data_AF-A0A139GUG4-F1
#
_entry.id   AF-A0A139GUG4-F1
#
_cell.length_a   1.000
_cell.length_b   1.000
_cell.length_c   1.000
_cell.angle_alpha   90.00
_cell.angle_beta   90.00
_cell.angle_gamma   90.00
#
_symmetry.space_group_name_H-M   'P 1'
#
loop_
_entity.id
_entity.type
_entity.pdbx_description
1 polymer ?
#
loop_
_entity_poly.entity_id
_entity_poly.type
_entity_poly.pdbx_seq_one_letter_code
_entity_poly.pdbx_strand_id
1 'polypeptide(L)'
;MSRISQSDFNIPPEYASALKLIIPIDTRSDSEILATLNQHAPVTTEKNIWAFWDKGLENMPGWCQRNVYDWVRICGDHSDTPEPWTVRVLDAIPSSPNYALNFVSPDQVPQSFVDGEMTGPYIGPHSADFLRGALLYNHGGIFMDVGNILFRHLDHIAWNNLTSPTSPYRIAIPIMYDQVISNSFVMARKSDPFIKAWHDLFTHFWKGRKCHAGIMSDPLLSFASNLNFEDSRQSNFHWDFKVDPITVFEYISQVMAFLRLTMLNSPLPNSSSPQETCATYWQTHIFCFDALQECWAAEHTIGFNGQDFYNTLATRTDVSPESDEYQKAWKLVCRLLSKSSIQKITHGKHLTVSTHLGALWDENEGKDVEAGSFAEVLRYGCTHFEQTRTEIVRMEAKPFKELMDKGVFEP
;
A
#
# COMPACT_ATOMS: atom_id res chain seq x y z
N MET A 1 -8.27 34.54 -17.07
CA MET A 1 -7.28 33.47 -17.33
C MET A 1 -8.04 32.28 -17.85
N SER A 2 -7.61 31.67 -18.95
CA SER A 2 -8.31 30.52 -19.57
C SER A 2 -8.15 29.29 -18.68
N ARG A 3 -9.22 28.51 -18.53
CA ARG A 3 -9.17 27.18 -17.90
C ARG A 3 -8.10 26.35 -18.60
N ILE A 4 -7.23 25.69 -17.83
CA ILE A 4 -6.33 24.67 -18.38
C ILE A 4 -7.22 23.46 -18.70
N SER A 5 -7.32 23.08 -19.98
CA SER A 5 -8.02 21.83 -20.36
C SER A 5 -7.09 20.64 -20.11
N GLN A 6 -7.65 19.43 -19.98
CA GLN A 6 -6.85 18.21 -19.78
C GLN A 6 -5.75 18.02 -20.84
N SER A 7 -5.98 18.47 -22.08
CA SER A 7 -5.00 18.43 -23.18
C SER A 7 -3.90 19.50 -23.11
N ASP A 8 -3.95 20.43 -22.16
CA ASP A 8 -3.02 21.57 -22.04
C ASP A 8 -2.05 21.46 -20.85
N PHE A 9 -2.13 20.39 -20.04
CA PHE A 9 -1.23 20.18 -18.92
C PHE A 9 0.19 19.83 -19.40
N ASN A 10 1.01 20.87 -19.53
CA ASN A 10 2.43 20.74 -19.84
C ASN A 10 3.25 20.62 -18.56
N ILE A 11 4.34 19.84 -18.64
CA ILE A 11 5.34 19.78 -17.58
C ILE A 11 6.03 21.14 -17.50
N PRO A 12 6.02 21.80 -16.34
CA PRO A 12 6.68 23.10 -16.18
C PRO A 12 8.19 23.01 -16.41
N PRO A 13 8.84 24.07 -16.90
CA PRO A 13 10.28 24.07 -17.13
C PRO A 13 11.11 23.66 -15.90
N GLU A 14 10.67 24.01 -14.69
CA GLU A 14 11.34 23.65 -13.45
C GLU A 14 11.27 22.16 -13.10
N TYR A 15 10.34 21.40 -13.70
CA TYR A 15 10.18 19.96 -13.49
C TYR A 15 10.54 19.12 -14.74
N ALA A 16 10.95 19.76 -15.83
CA ALA A 16 11.28 19.09 -17.10
C ALA A 16 12.46 18.09 -16.99
N SER A 17 13.32 18.23 -15.98
CA SER A 17 14.38 17.26 -15.70
C SER A 17 13.91 16.08 -14.85
N ALA A 18 12.79 16.21 -14.12
CA ALA A 18 12.28 15.22 -13.17
C ALA A 18 11.12 14.40 -13.75
N LEU A 19 10.39 14.94 -14.73
CA LEU A 19 9.23 14.33 -15.36
C LEU A 19 9.38 14.36 -16.88
N LYS A 20 8.91 13.30 -17.54
CA LYS A 20 8.67 13.26 -18.99
C LYS A 20 7.18 13.04 -19.26
N LEU A 21 6.67 13.70 -20.30
CA LEU A 21 5.30 13.49 -20.76
C LEU A 21 5.26 12.16 -21.52
N ILE A 22 4.28 11.32 -21.20
CA ILE A 22 4.00 10.05 -21.87
C ILE A 22 2.56 10.04 -22.36
N ILE A 23 2.30 9.23 -23.37
CA ILE A 23 0.96 8.96 -23.86
C ILE A 23 0.57 7.58 -23.30
N PRO A 24 -0.52 7.47 -22.51
CA PRO A 24 -0.99 6.17 -22.03
C PRO A 24 -1.20 5.20 -23.20
N ILE A 25 -0.65 4.00 -23.10
CA ILE A 25 -0.82 2.95 -24.12
C ILE A 25 -2.24 2.38 -24.05
N ASP A 26 -2.76 2.19 -22.84
CA ASP A 26 -4.13 1.76 -22.63
C ASP A 26 -5.11 2.92 -22.84
N THR A 27 -5.88 2.83 -23.93
CA THR A 27 -6.85 3.85 -24.36
C THR A 27 -8.30 3.49 -23.98
N ARG A 28 -8.51 2.38 -23.26
CA ARG A 28 -9.84 1.96 -22.83
C ARG A 28 -10.45 2.97 -21.86
N SER A 29 -11.77 3.12 -21.97
CA SER A 29 -12.58 3.82 -20.99
C SER A 29 -12.54 3.12 -19.62
N ASP A 30 -12.82 3.86 -18.55
CA ASP A 30 -12.95 3.29 -17.20
C ASP A 30 -13.98 2.15 -17.16
N SER A 31 -15.08 2.25 -17.92
CA SER A 31 -16.08 1.19 -18.02
C SER A 31 -15.57 -0.09 -18.69
N GLU A 32 -14.69 0.02 -19.69
CA GLU A 32 -14.09 -1.14 -20.36
C GLU A 32 -13.04 -1.82 -19.47
N ILE A 33 -12.25 -1.01 -18.73
CA ILE A 33 -11.31 -1.53 -17.73
C ILE A 33 -12.08 -2.24 -16.62
N LEU A 34 -13.11 -1.60 -16.07
CA LEU A 34 -14.03 -2.17 -15.08
C LEU A 34 -14.60 -3.51 -15.53
N ALA A 35 -15.15 -3.57 -16.74
CA ALA A 35 -15.71 -4.79 -17.30
C ALA A 35 -14.67 -5.92 -17.44
N THR A 36 -13.41 -5.58 -17.70
CA THR A 36 -12.30 -6.55 -17.75
C THR A 36 -11.93 -7.02 -16.34
N LEU A 37 -11.81 -6.11 -15.39
CA LEU A 37 -11.44 -6.42 -14.00
C LEU A 37 -12.47 -7.30 -13.29
N ASN A 38 -13.75 -7.21 -13.69
CA ASN A 38 -14.84 -8.06 -13.17
C ASN A 38 -14.84 -9.49 -13.76
N GLN A 39 -13.95 -9.82 -14.70
CA GLN A 39 -13.82 -11.16 -15.25
C GLN A 39 -12.72 -11.94 -14.53
N HIS A 40 -12.91 -13.26 -14.40
CA HIS A 40 -11.86 -14.13 -13.91
C HIS A 40 -10.70 -14.16 -14.92
N ALA A 41 -9.50 -13.88 -14.44
CA ALA A 41 -8.26 -14.10 -15.18
C ALA A 41 -7.44 -15.23 -14.51
N PRO A 42 -6.89 -16.21 -15.24
CA PRO A 42 -5.99 -17.20 -14.66
C PRO A 42 -4.70 -16.55 -14.16
N VAL A 43 -4.07 -17.11 -13.12
CA VAL A 43 -2.75 -16.67 -12.64
C VAL A 43 -1.67 -17.44 -13.39
N THR A 44 -0.97 -16.78 -14.30
CA THR A 44 0.04 -17.40 -15.18
C THR A 44 1.47 -16.92 -14.93
N THR A 45 1.63 -15.79 -14.24
CA THR A 45 2.91 -15.12 -13.98
C THR A 45 2.98 -14.66 -12.52
N GLU A 46 4.14 -14.20 -12.04
CA GLU A 46 4.24 -13.56 -10.72
C GLU A 46 3.84 -12.08 -10.74
N LYS A 47 3.72 -11.43 -11.91
CA LYS A 47 3.33 -10.01 -12.02
C LYS A 47 1.83 -9.80 -11.82
N ASN A 48 1.39 -9.93 -10.58
CA ASN A 48 0.01 -9.68 -10.16
C ASN A 48 -0.04 -8.51 -9.18
N ILE A 49 -1.02 -7.61 -9.38
CA ILE A 49 -1.37 -6.57 -8.42
C ILE A 49 -2.65 -7.02 -7.72
N TRP A 50 -2.48 -7.52 -6.49
CA TRP A 50 -3.57 -7.96 -5.64
C TRP A 50 -4.12 -6.81 -4.81
N ALA A 51 -5.43 -6.68 -4.77
CA ALA A 51 -6.15 -5.82 -3.84
C ALA A 51 -7.45 -6.49 -3.40
N PHE A 52 -8.11 -5.91 -2.40
CA PHE A 52 -9.35 -6.48 -1.86
C PHE A 52 -10.36 -5.39 -1.53
N TRP A 53 -11.63 -5.67 -1.86
CA TRP A 53 -12.79 -4.95 -1.36
C TRP A 53 -13.90 -5.95 -1.08
N ASP A 54 -14.33 -6.06 0.18
CA ASP A 54 -15.26 -7.09 0.65
C ASP A 54 -16.56 -7.14 -0.16
N LYS A 55 -17.03 -5.98 -0.64
CA LYS A 55 -18.27 -5.81 -1.38
C LYS A 55 -18.11 -5.84 -2.91
N GLY A 56 -16.93 -6.18 -3.42
CA GLY A 56 -16.67 -6.20 -4.86
C GLY A 56 -16.31 -4.83 -5.44
N LEU A 57 -15.58 -4.85 -6.55
CA LEU A 57 -14.94 -3.68 -7.14
C LEU A 57 -15.94 -2.56 -7.52
N GLU A 58 -17.13 -2.91 -8.00
CA GLU A 58 -18.19 -1.94 -8.37
C GLU A 58 -18.74 -1.16 -7.17
N ASN A 59 -18.63 -1.71 -5.95
CA ASN A 59 -19.12 -1.10 -4.71
C ASN A 59 -18.03 -0.34 -3.95
N MET A 60 -16.85 -0.14 -4.55
CA MET A 60 -15.84 0.75 -4.01
C MET A 60 -16.25 2.22 -4.19
N PRO A 61 -15.82 3.13 -3.30
CA PRO A 61 -15.84 4.57 -3.57
C PRO A 61 -15.23 4.87 -4.94
N GLY A 62 -15.77 5.82 -5.69
CA GLY A 62 -15.35 6.03 -7.08
C GLY A 62 -13.88 6.44 -7.17
N TRP A 63 -13.35 7.14 -6.16
CA TRP A 63 -11.95 7.54 -6.11
C TRP A 63 -10.99 6.33 -5.95
N CYS A 64 -11.42 5.27 -5.26
CA CYS A 64 -10.69 4.01 -5.17
C CYS A 64 -10.73 3.25 -6.50
N GLN A 65 -11.88 3.21 -7.17
CA GLN A 65 -12.01 2.58 -8.49
C GLN A 65 -11.04 3.24 -9.49
N ARG A 66 -10.99 4.57 -9.50
CA ARG A 66 -10.07 5.35 -10.34
C ARG A 66 -8.60 5.02 -10.06
N ASN A 67 -8.21 4.84 -8.79
CA ASN A 67 -6.86 4.36 -8.47
C ASN A 67 -6.55 3.04 -9.17
N VAL A 68 -7.48 2.07 -9.11
CA VAL A 68 -7.30 0.75 -9.73
C VAL A 68 -7.23 0.86 -11.26
N TYR A 69 -8.04 1.72 -11.88
CA TYR A 69 -7.97 1.98 -13.33
C TYR A 69 -6.62 2.59 -13.72
N ASP A 70 -6.12 3.54 -12.91
CA ASP A 70 -4.80 4.12 -13.11
C ASP A 70 -3.71 3.05 -13.00
N TRP A 71 -3.82 2.07 -12.09
CA TRP A 71 -2.84 0.97 -12.02
C TRP A 71 -2.82 0.12 -13.29
N VAL A 72 -3.98 -0.11 -13.91
CA VAL A 72 -4.07 -0.81 -15.21
C VAL A 72 -3.35 -0.01 -16.29
N ARG A 73 -3.55 1.31 -16.33
CA ARG A 73 -2.90 2.19 -17.32
C ARG A 73 -1.40 2.33 -17.11
N ILE A 74 -0.96 2.34 -15.85
CA ILE A 74 0.45 2.51 -15.48
C ILE A 74 1.22 1.21 -15.64
N CYS A 75 0.66 0.07 -15.23
CA CYS A 75 1.38 -1.20 -15.11
C CYS A 75 0.89 -2.33 -16.02
N GLY A 76 -0.20 -2.14 -16.76
CA GLY A 76 -0.67 -3.10 -17.76
C GLY A 76 0.27 -3.17 -18.96
N ASP A 77 -0.23 -2.83 -20.14
CA ASP A 77 0.58 -2.86 -21.36
C ASP A 77 1.54 -1.66 -21.41
N HIS A 78 2.83 -1.92 -21.22
CA HIS A 78 3.89 -0.91 -21.34
C HIS A 78 4.99 -1.37 -22.29
N SER A 79 5.40 -0.54 -23.25
CA SER A 79 6.36 -0.89 -24.31
C SER A 79 7.77 -1.26 -23.82
N ASP A 80 8.08 -0.88 -22.58
CA ASP A 80 9.43 -0.83 -22.01
C ASP A 80 9.64 -1.98 -21.02
N THR A 81 8.58 -2.73 -20.71
CA THR A 81 8.61 -3.88 -19.82
C THR A 81 8.29 -5.15 -20.59
N PRO A 82 8.99 -6.27 -20.32
CA PRO A 82 8.84 -7.49 -21.12
C PRO A 82 7.51 -8.22 -20.89
N GLU A 83 6.81 -7.92 -19.79
CA GLU A 83 5.57 -8.60 -19.38
C GLU A 83 4.67 -7.63 -18.58
N PRO A 84 3.37 -7.51 -18.93
CA PRO A 84 2.44 -6.61 -18.25
C PRO A 84 2.02 -7.13 -16.86
N TRP A 85 1.61 -6.24 -15.97
CA TRP A 85 1.00 -6.61 -14.69
C TRP A 85 -0.49 -6.92 -14.85
N THR A 86 -0.95 -7.98 -14.18
CA THR A 86 -2.39 -8.28 -14.08
C THR A 86 -2.96 -7.73 -12.78
N VAL A 87 -3.88 -6.76 -12.87
CA VAL A 87 -4.59 -6.19 -11.72
C VAL A 87 -5.77 -7.09 -11.32
N ARG A 88 -5.89 -7.37 -10.02
CA ARG A 88 -6.87 -8.29 -9.45
C ARG A 88 -7.44 -7.70 -8.17
N VAL A 89 -8.71 -7.33 -8.19
CA VAL A 89 -9.43 -6.87 -6.99
C VAL A 89 -10.37 -7.97 -6.54
N LEU A 90 -9.97 -8.65 -5.47
CA LEU A 90 -10.71 -9.76 -4.89
C LEU A 90 -11.83 -9.26 -3.97
N ASP A 91 -12.80 -10.12 -3.72
CA ASP A 91 -13.96 -9.82 -2.88
C ASP A 91 -14.39 -11.00 -1.99
N ALA A 92 -15.37 -10.76 -1.12
CA ALA A 92 -15.95 -11.77 -0.25
C ALA A 92 -17.32 -12.28 -0.75
N ILE A 93 -17.57 -12.22 -2.06
CA ILE A 93 -18.85 -12.59 -2.67
C ILE A 93 -18.70 -13.97 -3.34
N PRO A 94 -19.27 -15.06 -2.80
CA PRO A 94 -19.03 -16.42 -3.32
C PRO A 94 -19.39 -16.65 -4.78
N SER A 95 -20.34 -15.89 -5.33
CA SER A 95 -20.73 -15.95 -6.74
C SER A 95 -19.84 -15.12 -7.67
N SER A 96 -18.94 -14.30 -7.12
CA SER A 96 -18.05 -13.44 -7.90
C SER A 96 -16.96 -14.27 -8.57
N PRO A 97 -16.61 -13.97 -9.83
CA PRO A 97 -15.40 -14.51 -10.47
C PRO A 97 -14.11 -14.20 -9.69
N ASN A 98 -14.12 -13.10 -8.93
CA ASN A 98 -13.02 -12.61 -8.10
C ASN A 98 -13.17 -12.94 -6.61
N TYR A 99 -14.03 -13.91 -6.27
CA TYR A 99 -14.15 -14.38 -4.89
C TYR A 99 -12.78 -14.80 -4.35
N ALA A 100 -12.40 -14.28 -3.19
CA ALA A 100 -11.05 -14.44 -2.66
C ALA A 100 -10.62 -15.91 -2.50
N LEU A 101 -11.54 -16.79 -2.06
CA LEU A 101 -11.26 -18.22 -1.89
C LEU A 101 -11.12 -19.00 -3.21
N ASN A 102 -11.27 -18.36 -4.37
CA ASN A 102 -10.84 -18.94 -5.65
C ASN A 102 -9.32 -18.87 -5.82
N PHE A 103 -8.61 -18.03 -5.06
CA PHE A 103 -7.18 -17.76 -5.20
C PHE A 103 -6.35 -18.17 -3.97
N VAL A 104 -6.99 -18.31 -2.81
CA VAL A 104 -6.39 -18.79 -1.56
C VAL A 104 -7.18 -19.97 -1.01
N SER A 105 -6.49 -20.94 -0.42
CA SER A 105 -7.17 -22.08 0.20
C SER A 105 -7.81 -21.67 1.54
N PRO A 106 -9.00 -22.19 1.89
CA PRO A 106 -9.67 -21.83 3.15
C PRO A 106 -8.82 -22.06 4.42
N ASP A 107 -7.92 -23.04 4.43
CA ASP A 107 -7.02 -23.32 5.56
C ASP A 107 -5.88 -22.29 5.71
N GLN A 108 -5.67 -21.44 4.70
CA GLN A 108 -4.66 -20.37 4.76
C GLN A 108 -5.20 -19.10 5.43
N VAL A 109 -6.49 -18.98 5.70
CA VAL A 109 -7.09 -17.78 6.27
C VAL A 109 -7.91 -18.11 7.52
N PRO A 110 -8.19 -17.14 8.41
CA PRO A 110 -8.97 -17.43 9.62
C PRO A 110 -10.38 -17.94 9.29
N GLN A 111 -10.87 -18.87 10.11
CA GLN A 111 -12.21 -19.46 9.94
C GLN A 111 -13.32 -18.38 9.91
N SER A 112 -13.16 -17.30 10.69
CA SER A 112 -14.12 -16.19 10.69
C SER A 112 -14.21 -15.44 9.36
N PHE A 113 -13.15 -15.44 8.55
CA PHE A 113 -13.20 -14.92 7.18
C PHE A 113 -13.93 -15.91 6.25
N VAL A 114 -13.60 -17.21 6.35
CA VAL A 114 -14.22 -18.28 5.54
C VAL A 114 -15.74 -18.32 5.73
N ASP A 115 -16.18 -18.22 6.99
CA ASP A 115 -17.60 -18.33 7.34
C ASP A 115 -18.35 -16.98 7.24
N GLY A 116 -17.66 -15.88 6.93
CA GLY A 116 -18.26 -14.54 6.90
C GLY A 116 -18.74 -14.06 8.28
N GLU A 117 -18.08 -14.50 9.35
CA GLU A 117 -18.47 -14.22 10.74
C GLU A 117 -17.66 -13.10 11.41
N MET A 118 -16.79 -12.42 10.66
CA MET A 118 -16.07 -11.27 11.18
C MET A 118 -17.02 -10.15 11.65
N THR A 119 -16.58 -9.40 12.65
CA THR A 119 -17.36 -8.35 13.32
C THR A 119 -16.52 -7.10 13.54
N GLY A 120 -17.20 -5.97 13.79
CA GLY A 120 -16.55 -4.69 14.06
C GLY A 120 -16.39 -3.81 12.81
N PRO A 121 -15.82 -2.61 12.97
CA PRO A 121 -15.79 -1.60 11.91
C PRO A 121 -14.70 -1.84 10.85
N TYR A 122 -13.81 -2.82 11.05
CA TYR A 122 -12.59 -3.05 10.27
C TYR A 122 -12.57 -4.39 9.52
N ILE A 123 -13.74 -4.97 9.24
CA ILE A 123 -13.87 -6.25 8.52
C ILE A 123 -13.10 -6.23 7.19
N GLY A 124 -13.32 -5.20 6.36
CA GLY A 124 -12.62 -5.03 5.08
C GLY A 124 -11.10 -4.98 5.22
N PRO A 125 -10.53 -4.03 6.01
CA PRO A 125 -9.09 -3.95 6.23
C PRO A 125 -8.45 -5.25 6.75
N HIS A 126 -9.04 -5.88 7.77
CA HIS A 126 -8.49 -7.14 8.32
C HIS A 126 -8.63 -8.31 7.36
N SER A 127 -9.70 -8.34 6.55
CA SER A 127 -9.82 -9.32 5.45
C SER A 127 -8.71 -9.16 4.41
N ALA A 128 -8.38 -7.92 4.03
CA ALA A 128 -7.26 -7.65 3.14
C ALA A 128 -5.92 -8.13 3.74
N ASP A 129 -5.74 -7.93 5.05
CA ASP A 129 -4.56 -8.44 5.76
C ASP A 129 -4.47 -9.98 5.69
N PHE A 130 -5.57 -10.72 5.85
CA PHE A 130 -5.54 -12.18 5.71
C PHE A 130 -5.12 -12.65 4.33
N LEU A 131 -5.52 -11.93 3.28
CA LEU A 131 -5.23 -12.31 1.91
C LEU A 131 -3.80 -11.93 1.49
N ARG A 132 -3.25 -10.85 2.03
CA ARG A 132 -1.93 -10.33 1.64
C ARG A 132 -0.82 -11.36 1.69
N GLY A 133 -0.61 -11.97 2.86
CA GLY A 133 0.44 -12.98 3.04
C GLY A 133 0.21 -14.23 2.20
N ALA A 134 -1.03 -14.72 2.17
CA ALA A 134 -1.41 -15.92 1.41
C ALA A 134 -1.21 -15.76 -0.11
N LEU A 135 -1.67 -14.64 -0.69
CA LEU A 135 -1.57 -14.38 -2.13
C LEU A 135 -0.10 -14.18 -2.55
N LEU A 136 0.66 -13.41 -1.78
CA LEU A 136 2.08 -13.21 -2.06
C LEU A 136 2.88 -14.51 -1.95
N TYR A 137 2.58 -15.35 -0.96
CA TYR A 137 3.24 -16.66 -0.85
C TYR A 137 2.87 -17.59 -2.02
N ASN A 138 1.58 -17.68 -2.38
CA ASN A 138 1.12 -18.60 -3.42
C ASN A 138 1.56 -18.16 -4.82
N HIS A 139 1.48 -16.85 -5.10
CA HIS A 139 1.51 -16.32 -6.48
C HIS A 139 2.57 -15.24 -6.70
N GLY A 140 3.16 -14.67 -5.65
CA GLY A 140 4.08 -13.53 -5.74
C GLY A 140 3.38 -12.25 -6.22
N GLY A 141 4.19 -11.31 -6.68
CA GLY A 141 3.73 -10.02 -7.17
C GLY A 141 3.64 -9.00 -6.05
N ILE A 142 2.56 -8.24 -6.01
CA ILE A 142 2.35 -7.20 -5.01
C ILE A 142 0.92 -7.25 -4.46
N PHE A 143 0.78 -7.00 -3.16
CA PHE A 143 -0.49 -6.62 -2.57
C PHE A 143 -0.50 -5.13 -2.25
N MET A 144 -1.51 -4.41 -2.76
CA MET A 144 -1.71 -2.98 -2.53
C MET A 144 -3.12 -2.70 -2.06
N ASP A 145 -3.26 -1.80 -1.11
CA ASP A 145 -4.57 -1.28 -0.74
C ASP A 145 -5.15 -0.42 -1.87
N VAL A 146 -6.46 -0.53 -2.13
CA VAL A 146 -7.18 0.24 -3.17
C VAL A 146 -7.11 1.76 -2.95
N GLY A 147 -6.79 2.19 -1.73
CA GLY A 147 -6.54 3.60 -1.40
C GLY A 147 -5.16 4.14 -1.82
N ASN A 148 -4.36 3.41 -2.59
CA ASN A 148 -3.07 3.88 -3.09
C ASN A 148 -3.20 4.54 -4.46
N ILE A 149 -2.84 5.82 -4.55
CA ILE A 149 -2.56 6.46 -5.85
C ILE A 149 -1.14 6.05 -6.28
N LEU A 150 -0.99 5.54 -7.50
CA LEU A 150 0.31 5.14 -8.04
C LEU A 150 0.86 6.25 -8.95
N PHE A 151 2.13 6.62 -8.78
CA PHE A 151 2.82 7.63 -9.63
C PHE A 151 3.99 7.05 -10.42
N ARG A 152 4.39 5.81 -10.12
CA ARG A 152 5.57 5.18 -10.69
C ARG A 152 5.28 3.72 -11.00
N HIS A 153 5.78 3.24 -12.14
CA HIS A 153 5.66 1.84 -12.53
C HIS A 153 6.31 0.90 -11.50
N LEU A 154 5.63 -0.20 -11.15
CA LEU A 154 6.05 -1.15 -10.10
C LEU A 154 7.42 -1.81 -10.37
N ASP A 155 7.72 -2.11 -11.64
CA ASP A 155 9.07 -2.52 -12.11
C ASP A 155 10.17 -1.60 -11.60
N HIS A 156 9.92 -0.29 -11.67
CA HIS A 156 10.87 0.75 -11.28
C HIS A 156 10.79 1.16 -9.81
N ILE A 157 9.79 0.67 -9.07
CA ILE A 157 9.75 0.83 -7.61
C ILE A 157 10.62 -0.26 -6.98
N ALA A 158 10.38 -1.53 -7.30
CA ALA A 158 11.15 -2.62 -6.71
C ALA A 158 11.17 -3.93 -7.51
N TRP A 159 10.26 -4.20 -8.44
CA TRP A 159 10.15 -5.55 -9.02
C TRP A 159 11.38 -5.96 -9.83
N ASN A 160 12.04 -5.02 -10.51
CA ASN A 160 13.33 -5.27 -11.17
C ASN A 160 14.41 -5.71 -10.17
N ASN A 161 14.39 -5.15 -8.95
CA ASN A 161 15.30 -5.56 -7.89
C ASN A 161 14.95 -6.94 -7.32
N LEU A 162 13.70 -7.39 -7.35
CA LEU A 162 13.32 -8.70 -6.81
C LEU A 162 13.52 -9.85 -7.81
N THR A 163 13.55 -9.51 -9.10
CA THR A 163 13.70 -10.47 -10.20
C THR A 163 15.10 -10.52 -10.78
N SER A 164 15.94 -9.53 -10.48
CA SER A 164 17.35 -9.53 -10.88
C SER A 164 18.09 -10.76 -10.31
N PRO A 165 18.80 -11.55 -11.14
CA PRO A 165 19.51 -12.75 -10.70
C PRO A 165 20.72 -12.44 -9.79
N THR A 166 21.16 -11.19 -9.75
CA THR A 166 22.28 -10.74 -8.90
C THR A 166 21.82 -10.03 -7.64
N SER A 167 20.51 -9.77 -7.51
CA SER A 167 19.95 -9.13 -6.33
C SER A 167 19.65 -10.16 -5.25
N PRO A 168 19.99 -9.89 -3.98
CA PRO A 168 19.59 -10.75 -2.88
C PRO A 168 18.13 -10.53 -2.48
N TYR A 169 17.49 -9.46 -2.97
CA TYR A 169 16.18 -9.07 -2.48
C TYR A 169 15.07 -9.97 -3.02
N ARG A 170 14.15 -10.32 -2.13
CA ARG A 170 12.99 -11.16 -2.42
C ARG A 170 11.66 -10.56 -1.98
N ILE A 171 11.71 -9.56 -1.09
CA ILE A 171 10.57 -8.77 -0.62
C ILE A 171 10.92 -7.30 -0.79
N ALA A 172 9.94 -6.45 -1.10
CA ALA A 172 10.07 -5.00 -1.02
C ALA A 172 8.93 -4.41 -0.19
N ILE A 173 9.30 -3.52 0.74
CA ILE A 173 8.36 -2.97 1.71
C ILE A 173 8.74 -1.54 2.15
N PRO A 174 7.75 -0.64 2.34
CA PRO A 174 8.00 0.67 2.93
C PRO A 174 8.23 0.53 4.44
N ILE A 175 9.26 1.19 4.96
CA ILE A 175 9.51 1.34 6.41
C ILE A 175 9.01 2.73 6.84
N MET A 176 8.21 2.76 7.91
CA MET A 176 7.86 4.01 8.59
C MET A 176 9.00 4.45 9.50
N TYR A 177 9.38 3.60 10.44
CA TYR A 177 10.47 3.85 11.38
C TYR A 177 11.00 2.53 11.93
N ASP A 178 12.28 2.49 12.28
CA ASP A 178 12.97 1.27 12.74
C ASP A 178 12.64 0.03 11.87
N GLN A 179 11.88 -0.94 12.39
CA GLN A 179 11.38 -2.12 11.66
C GLN A 179 9.85 -2.10 11.50
N VAL A 180 9.18 -1.00 11.86
CA VAL A 180 7.74 -0.80 11.65
C VAL A 180 7.48 -0.48 10.19
N ILE A 181 6.82 -1.41 9.53
CA ILE A 181 6.50 -1.35 8.09
C ILE A 181 5.16 -0.63 7.85
N SER A 182 4.98 -0.13 6.63
CA SER A 182 3.64 0.12 6.08
C SER A 182 3.21 -1.08 5.25
N ASN A 183 2.19 -1.80 5.70
CA ASN A 183 1.67 -2.97 5.00
C ASN A 183 0.69 -2.62 3.85
N SER A 184 0.47 -1.34 3.55
CA SER A 184 -0.38 -0.93 2.43
C SER A 184 0.24 -1.21 1.05
N PHE A 185 1.53 -1.55 1.03
CA PHE A 185 2.30 -2.01 -0.13
C PHE A 185 3.24 -3.11 0.34
N VAL A 186 3.08 -4.32 -0.17
CA VAL A 186 4.06 -5.40 0.04
C VAL A 186 4.23 -6.16 -1.26
N MET A 187 5.46 -6.17 -1.77
CA MET A 187 5.82 -6.90 -2.98
C MET A 187 6.75 -8.06 -2.62
N ALA A 188 6.54 -9.23 -3.19
CA ALA A 188 7.36 -10.40 -2.89
C ALA A 188 7.43 -11.38 -4.07
N ARG A 189 8.53 -12.14 -4.10
CA ARG A 189 8.62 -13.36 -4.92
C ARG A 189 7.71 -14.44 -4.36
N LYS A 190 7.14 -15.28 -5.23
CA LYS A 190 6.34 -16.41 -4.76
C LYS A 190 7.17 -17.39 -3.93
N SER A 191 6.48 -18.14 -3.07
CA SER A 191 7.05 -19.16 -2.17
C SER A 191 8.15 -18.63 -1.25
N ASP A 192 8.09 -17.36 -0.89
CA ASP A 192 9.05 -16.74 0.01
C ASP A 192 8.86 -17.22 1.47
N PRO A 193 9.90 -17.77 2.13
CA PRO A 193 9.76 -18.34 3.47
C PRO A 193 9.45 -17.30 4.53
N PHE A 194 9.92 -16.06 4.38
CA PHE A 194 9.62 -14.99 5.32
C PHE A 194 8.18 -14.53 5.20
N ILE A 195 7.65 -14.39 3.97
CA ILE A 195 6.22 -14.13 3.76
C ILE A 195 5.35 -15.23 4.37
N LYS A 196 5.75 -16.50 4.23
CA LYS A 196 5.01 -17.62 4.83
C LYS A 196 5.00 -17.54 6.35
N ALA A 197 6.16 -17.34 6.97
CA ALA A 197 6.26 -17.21 8.43
C ALA A 197 5.46 -16.01 8.94
N TRP A 198 5.48 -14.89 8.23
CA TRP A 198 4.74 -13.69 8.56
C TRP A 198 3.23 -13.93 8.51
N HIS A 199 2.76 -14.55 7.44
CA HIS A 199 1.36 -14.91 7.25
C HIS A 199 0.85 -15.89 8.30
N ASP A 200 1.62 -16.96 8.57
CA ASP A 200 1.23 -17.98 9.55
C ASP A 200 1.19 -17.42 10.97
N LEU A 201 2.14 -16.55 11.32
CA LEU A 201 2.16 -15.86 12.61
C LEU A 201 0.96 -14.91 12.76
N PHE A 202 0.66 -14.12 11.73
CA PHE A 202 -0.49 -13.23 11.77
C PHE A 202 -1.80 -14.00 11.91
N THR A 203 -2.02 -15.04 11.11
CA THR A 203 -3.24 -15.86 11.18
C THR A 203 -3.35 -16.66 12.48
N HIS A 204 -2.23 -16.99 13.13
CA HIS A 204 -2.22 -17.57 14.48
C HIS A 204 -2.97 -16.69 15.48
N PHE A 205 -2.74 -15.37 15.45
CA PHE A 205 -3.40 -14.43 16.36
C PHE A 205 -4.92 -14.40 16.21
N TRP A 206 -5.44 -14.80 15.05
CA TRP A 206 -6.88 -14.78 14.73
C TRP A 206 -7.60 -16.10 14.99
N LYS A 207 -6.93 -17.14 15.50
CA LYS A 207 -7.56 -18.42 15.83
C LYS A 207 -8.68 -18.23 16.85
N GLY A 208 -9.90 -18.62 16.47
CA GLY A 208 -11.09 -18.50 17.32
C GLY A 208 -11.61 -17.06 17.49
N ARG A 209 -11.14 -16.09 16.70
CA ARG A 209 -11.53 -14.68 16.82
C ARG A 209 -12.42 -14.21 15.68
N LYS A 210 -13.30 -13.26 15.99
CA LYS A 210 -14.17 -12.56 15.03
C LYS A 210 -13.82 -11.07 14.85
N CYS A 211 -12.92 -10.53 15.67
CA CYS A 211 -12.41 -9.17 15.58
C CYS A 211 -11.01 -9.09 16.18
N HIS A 212 -10.33 -7.95 16.00
CA HIS A 212 -8.95 -7.75 16.45
C HIS A 212 -8.79 -7.62 17.97
N ALA A 213 -9.89 -7.42 18.71
CA ALA A 213 -9.85 -7.17 20.13
C ALA A 213 -9.15 -8.30 20.92
N GLY A 214 -8.24 -7.93 21.80
CA GLY A 214 -7.46 -8.83 22.62
C GLY A 214 -6.34 -9.57 21.88
N ILE A 215 -5.95 -9.15 20.66
CA ILE A 215 -4.79 -9.75 19.98
C ILE A 215 -3.51 -9.44 20.76
N MET A 216 -3.37 -8.23 21.30
CA MET A 216 -2.16 -7.82 22.03
C MET A 216 -1.99 -8.51 23.39
N SER A 217 -2.97 -9.28 23.85
CA SER A 217 -2.81 -10.16 25.02
C SER A 217 -2.13 -11.49 24.69
N ASP A 218 -1.84 -11.77 23.41
CA ASP A 218 -1.10 -12.96 23.00
C ASP A 218 0.35 -12.89 23.53
N PRO A 219 0.86 -13.94 24.21
CA PRO A 219 2.22 -13.96 24.74
C PRO A 219 3.32 -13.67 23.71
N LEU A 220 3.10 -14.01 22.43
CA LEU A 220 4.05 -13.75 21.35
C LEU A 220 4.25 -12.26 21.08
N LEU A 221 3.31 -11.41 21.50
CA LEU A 221 3.34 -9.95 21.37
C LEU A 221 3.74 -9.24 22.67
N SER A 222 4.22 -9.98 23.69
CA SER A 222 4.64 -9.40 24.97
C SER A 222 5.74 -8.34 24.85
N PHE A 223 6.63 -8.46 23.86
CA PHE A 223 7.66 -7.48 23.53
C PHE A 223 7.08 -6.08 23.21
N ALA A 224 5.84 -6.03 22.72
CA ALA A 224 5.18 -4.82 22.28
C ALA A 224 4.37 -4.11 23.39
N SER A 225 4.33 -4.68 24.60
CA SER A 225 3.52 -4.17 25.72
C SER A 225 3.85 -2.74 26.16
N ASN A 226 5.08 -2.30 25.95
CA ASN A 226 5.55 -0.95 26.30
C ASN A 226 5.65 0.00 25.09
N LEU A 227 5.30 -0.48 23.88
CA LEU A 227 5.32 0.38 22.70
C LEU A 227 4.28 1.48 22.84
N ASN A 228 4.62 2.64 22.31
CA ASN A 228 3.76 3.81 22.25
C ASN A 228 4.09 4.60 20.98
N PHE A 229 3.50 5.77 20.81
CA PHE A 229 3.65 6.56 19.58
C PHE A 229 4.90 7.47 19.55
N GLU A 230 5.81 7.38 20.52
CA GLU A 230 6.97 8.28 20.59
C GLU A 230 7.94 8.07 19.42
N ASP A 231 8.33 6.83 19.13
CA ASP A 231 9.23 6.54 18.00
C ASP A 231 8.61 6.96 16.65
N SER A 232 7.29 6.82 16.53
CA SER A 232 6.51 7.30 15.39
C SER A 232 6.61 8.83 15.25
N ARG A 233 6.40 9.59 16.34
CA ARG A 233 6.53 11.05 16.35
C ARG A 233 7.95 11.52 16.08
N GLN A 234 8.95 10.86 16.66
CA GLN A 234 10.37 11.17 16.43
C GLN A 234 10.79 10.92 14.98
N SER A 235 10.07 10.03 14.29
CA SER A 235 10.24 9.73 12.88
C SER A 235 9.31 10.55 11.96
N ASN A 236 8.74 11.65 12.48
CA ASN A 236 7.86 12.59 11.78
C ASN A 236 6.51 12.02 11.32
N PHE A 237 6.06 10.91 11.90
CA PHE A 237 4.69 10.41 11.73
C PHE A 237 3.80 10.97 12.85
N HIS A 238 3.11 12.07 12.56
CA HIS A 238 2.33 12.83 13.54
C HIS A 238 0.83 12.52 13.48
N TRP A 239 0.49 11.23 13.50
CA TRP A 239 -0.90 10.79 13.60
C TRP A 239 -1.52 11.21 14.93
N ASP A 240 -2.70 11.82 14.89
CA ASP A 240 -3.45 12.30 16.04
C ASP A 240 -4.42 11.22 16.56
N PHE A 241 -3.87 10.06 16.92
CA PHE A 241 -4.65 8.94 17.45
C PHE A 241 -5.46 9.37 18.70
N LYS A 242 -6.75 9.07 18.71
CA LYS A 242 -7.67 9.30 19.83
C LYS A 242 -7.95 8.07 20.69
N VAL A 243 -7.44 6.93 20.26
CA VAL A 243 -7.50 5.65 20.96
C VAL A 243 -6.15 5.35 21.61
N ASP A 244 -6.13 4.42 22.56
CA ASP A 244 -4.89 3.99 23.18
C ASP A 244 -3.99 3.20 22.21
N PRO A 245 -2.66 3.11 22.47
CA PRO A 245 -1.73 2.39 21.61
C PRO A 245 -2.08 0.92 21.37
N ILE A 246 -2.63 0.23 22.37
CA ILE A 246 -2.99 -1.20 22.24
C ILE A 246 -4.06 -1.36 21.17
N THR A 247 -5.10 -0.52 21.19
CA THR A 247 -6.14 -0.52 20.15
C THR A 247 -5.55 -0.34 18.75
N VAL A 248 -4.57 0.55 18.57
CA VAL A 248 -3.89 0.73 17.28
C VAL A 248 -3.08 -0.50 16.90
N PHE A 249 -2.29 -1.07 17.82
CA PHE A 249 -1.44 -2.25 17.54
C PHE A 249 -2.25 -3.52 17.26
N GLU A 250 -3.42 -3.68 17.88
CA GLU A 250 -4.36 -4.73 17.50
C GLU A 250 -4.90 -4.52 16.07
N TYR A 251 -5.26 -3.27 15.75
CA TYR A 251 -5.70 -2.91 14.41
C TYR A 251 -4.63 -3.19 13.35
N ILE A 252 -3.36 -2.90 13.63
CA ILE A 252 -2.21 -3.20 12.75
C ILE A 252 -1.47 -4.49 13.13
N SER A 253 -2.14 -5.49 13.69
CA SER A 253 -1.47 -6.71 14.19
C SER A 253 -0.67 -7.49 13.15
N GLN A 254 -0.95 -7.30 11.85
CA GLN A 254 -0.10 -7.81 10.78
C GLN A 254 1.30 -7.14 10.78
N VAL A 255 1.38 -5.83 11.04
CA VAL A 255 2.65 -5.10 11.23
C VAL A 255 3.38 -5.63 12.47
N MET A 256 2.65 -5.92 13.54
CA MET A 256 3.24 -6.49 14.76
C MET A 256 3.82 -7.89 14.55
N ALA A 257 3.17 -8.72 13.74
CA ALA A 257 3.70 -10.02 13.32
C ALA A 257 5.03 -9.85 12.56
N PHE A 258 5.10 -8.87 11.64
CA PHE A 258 6.32 -8.59 10.88
C PHE A 258 7.45 -8.16 11.83
N LEU A 259 7.17 -7.19 12.71
CA LEU A 259 8.11 -6.67 13.69
C LEU A 259 8.69 -7.79 14.54
N ARG A 260 7.84 -8.70 15.06
CA ARG A 260 8.30 -9.89 15.80
C ARG A 260 9.33 -10.68 15.02
N LEU A 261 9.07 -11.00 13.74
CA LEU A 261 9.99 -11.81 12.94
C LEU A 261 11.35 -11.15 12.76
N THR A 262 11.40 -9.82 12.64
CA THR A 262 12.69 -9.10 12.53
C THR A 262 13.56 -9.22 13.79
N MET A 263 12.97 -9.63 14.92
CA MET A 263 13.65 -9.81 16.20
C MET A 263 14.11 -11.25 16.45
N LEU A 264 13.69 -12.25 15.65
CA LEU A 264 13.97 -13.65 15.96
C LEU A 264 15.32 -14.12 15.41
N ASN A 265 16.17 -14.58 16.32
CA ASN A 265 17.43 -15.26 16.01
C ASN A 265 17.25 -16.77 15.78
N SER A 266 16.01 -17.26 15.74
CA SER A 266 15.73 -18.65 15.36
C SER A 266 15.82 -18.86 13.86
N PRO A 267 16.13 -20.09 13.40
CA PRO A 267 16.08 -20.46 11.98
C PRO A 267 14.75 -20.06 11.33
N LEU A 268 14.81 -19.49 10.14
CA LEU A 268 13.64 -19.14 9.34
C LEU A 268 12.97 -20.45 8.85
N PRO A 269 11.71 -20.73 9.21
CA PRO A 269 11.04 -21.94 8.76
C PRO A 269 10.97 -22.02 7.24
N ASN A 270 11.21 -23.21 6.69
CA ASN A 270 11.21 -23.49 5.25
C ASN A 270 12.25 -22.71 4.42
N SER A 271 13.24 -22.06 5.05
CA SER A 271 14.39 -21.52 4.31
C SER A 271 15.23 -22.66 3.71
N SER A 272 15.78 -22.42 2.52
CA SER A 272 16.79 -23.28 1.91
C SER A 272 18.15 -23.22 2.62
N SER A 273 18.36 -22.23 3.49
CA SER A 273 19.59 -22.02 4.26
C SER A 273 19.33 -22.28 5.75
N PRO A 274 19.77 -23.43 6.32
CA PRO A 274 19.51 -23.77 7.72
C PRO A 274 20.09 -22.79 8.74
N GLN A 275 21.12 -22.01 8.36
CA GLN A 275 21.75 -21.01 9.22
C GLN A 275 21.05 -19.65 9.17
N GLU A 276 20.13 -19.45 8.22
CA GLU A 276 19.44 -18.18 8.06
C GLU A 276 18.32 -18.05 9.09
N THR A 277 18.40 -17.00 9.89
CA THR A 277 17.39 -16.63 10.87
C THR A 277 16.42 -15.60 10.30
N CYS A 278 15.27 -15.41 10.94
CA CYS A 278 14.32 -14.38 10.51
C CYS A 278 14.97 -12.98 10.56
N ALA A 279 15.73 -12.69 11.62
CA ALA A 279 16.45 -11.43 11.77
C ALA A 279 17.55 -11.22 10.71
N THR A 280 18.28 -12.28 10.32
CA THR A 280 19.27 -12.16 9.23
C THR A 280 18.61 -12.04 7.86
N TYR A 281 17.46 -12.70 7.65
CA TYR A 281 16.70 -12.60 6.40
C TYR A 281 16.22 -11.16 6.17
N TRP A 282 15.65 -10.55 7.20
CA TRP A 282 15.26 -9.13 7.21
C TRP A 282 16.38 -8.23 6.69
N GLN A 283 17.60 -8.40 7.20
CA GLN A 283 18.73 -7.54 6.87
C GLN A 283 19.27 -7.76 5.45
N THR A 284 19.11 -8.96 4.88
CA THR A 284 19.82 -9.35 3.64
C THR A 284 18.90 -9.50 2.43
N HIS A 285 17.63 -9.83 2.62
CA HIS A 285 16.70 -10.18 1.53
C HIS A 285 15.50 -9.23 1.39
N ILE A 286 15.40 -8.17 2.21
CA ILE A 286 14.27 -7.24 2.16
C ILE A 286 14.70 -5.85 1.66
N PHE A 287 14.15 -5.47 0.51
CA PHE A 287 14.31 -4.19 -0.15
C PHE A 287 13.44 -3.14 0.56
N CYS A 288 14.04 -2.40 1.48
CA CYS A 288 13.35 -1.39 2.29
C CYS A 288 13.41 0.02 1.68
N PHE A 289 12.32 0.77 1.74
CA PHE A 289 12.28 2.16 1.25
C PHE A 289 11.48 3.08 2.18
N ASP A 290 11.72 4.38 2.08
CA ASP A 290 11.19 5.38 3.02
C ASP A 290 9.68 5.59 2.79
N ALA A 291 8.86 5.13 3.73
CA ALA A 291 7.40 5.26 3.61
C ALA A 291 6.94 6.71 3.62
N LEU A 292 7.60 7.60 4.36
CA LEU A 292 7.19 9.00 4.46
C LEU A 292 7.48 9.74 3.16
N GLN A 293 8.63 9.48 2.53
CA GLN A 293 9.00 10.13 1.26
C GLN A 293 8.32 9.51 0.04
N GLU A 294 8.09 8.19 0.05
CA GLU A 294 7.61 7.44 -1.12
C GLU A 294 6.13 7.07 -1.08
N CYS A 295 5.49 7.04 0.09
CA CYS A 295 4.09 6.62 0.26
C CYS A 295 3.18 7.66 0.93
N TRP A 296 3.69 8.54 1.80
CA TRP A 296 2.93 9.58 2.51
C TRP A 296 3.55 10.97 2.35
N ALA A 297 3.99 11.27 1.13
CA ALA A 297 4.67 12.52 0.82
C ALA A 297 3.78 13.75 1.00
N ALA A 298 2.46 13.62 0.85
CA ALA A 298 1.54 14.70 1.15
C ALA A 298 1.56 15.05 2.63
N GLU A 299 1.43 14.06 3.51
CA GLU A 299 1.47 14.25 4.95
C GLU A 299 2.83 14.83 5.40
N HIS A 300 3.93 14.38 4.79
CA HIS A 300 5.25 14.98 4.99
C HIS A 300 5.31 16.47 4.57
N THR A 301 4.60 16.85 3.51
CA THR A 301 4.73 18.19 2.90
C THR A 301 3.80 19.22 3.53
N ILE A 302 2.56 18.82 3.85
CA ILE A 302 1.52 19.74 4.32
C ILE A 302 0.92 19.35 5.67
N GLY A 303 1.41 18.27 6.30
CA GLY A 303 0.94 17.78 7.59
C GLY A 303 -0.14 16.69 7.48
N PHE A 304 -0.46 16.08 8.61
CA PHE A 304 -1.34 14.91 8.71
C PHE A 304 -2.84 15.24 8.77
N ASN A 305 -3.20 16.53 8.64
CA ASN A 305 -4.60 16.96 8.62
C ASN A 305 -5.23 16.70 7.24
N GLY A 306 -6.23 15.82 7.18
CA GLY A 306 -6.88 15.47 5.91
C GLY A 306 -7.67 16.60 5.28
N GLN A 307 -8.22 17.53 6.07
CA GLN A 307 -8.95 18.68 5.55
C GLN A 307 -8.02 19.63 4.80
N ASP A 308 -6.79 19.84 5.31
CA ASP A 308 -5.78 20.61 4.60
C ASP A 308 -5.41 19.95 3.27
N PHE A 309 -5.28 18.63 3.24
CA PHE A 309 -5.01 17.90 2.00
C PHE A 309 -6.17 18.01 1.00
N TYR A 310 -7.40 17.81 1.47
CA TYR A 310 -8.62 17.96 0.66
C TYR A 310 -8.73 19.37 0.08
N ASN A 311 -8.61 20.41 0.91
CA ASN A 311 -8.69 21.81 0.47
C ASN A 311 -7.60 22.14 -0.54
N THR A 312 -6.39 21.64 -0.32
CA THR A 312 -5.25 21.88 -1.21
C THR A 312 -5.49 21.26 -2.59
N LEU A 313 -6.04 20.05 -2.68
CA LEU A 313 -6.39 19.43 -3.96
C LEU A 313 -7.64 20.06 -4.61
N ALA A 314 -8.58 20.55 -3.81
CA ALA A 314 -9.78 21.24 -4.29
C ALA A 314 -9.50 22.65 -4.82
N THR A 315 -8.31 23.22 -4.55
CA THR A 315 -7.89 24.52 -5.09
C THR A 315 -8.09 24.56 -6.60
N ARG A 316 -8.68 25.64 -7.09
CA ARG A 316 -8.97 25.84 -8.51
C ARG A 316 -7.70 26.21 -9.26
N THR A 317 -7.57 25.75 -10.51
CA THR A 317 -6.38 26.05 -11.35
C THR A 317 -6.46 27.42 -12.04
N ASP A 318 -7.60 28.10 -11.97
CA ASP A 318 -7.83 29.42 -12.59
C ASP A 318 -7.77 30.61 -11.61
N VAL A 319 -7.45 30.36 -10.34
CA VAL A 319 -7.10 31.42 -9.37
C VAL A 319 -5.72 31.99 -9.68
N SER A 320 -5.37 33.11 -9.05
CA SER A 320 -4.09 33.76 -9.27
C SER A 320 -2.92 32.81 -8.97
N PRO A 321 -1.98 32.59 -9.91
CA PRO A 321 -0.76 31.83 -9.64
C PRO A 321 0.10 32.42 -8.52
N GLU A 322 -0.06 33.70 -8.20
CA GLU A 322 0.65 34.38 -7.10
C GLU A 322 0.00 34.14 -5.73
N SER A 323 -1.18 33.51 -5.67
CA SER A 323 -1.87 33.23 -4.42
C SER A 323 -1.20 32.10 -3.63
N ASP A 324 -1.26 32.20 -2.29
CA ASP A 324 -0.71 31.17 -1.40
C ASP A 324 -1.37 29.81 -1.61
N GLU A 325 -2.68 29.78 -1.87
CA GLU A 325 -3.44 28.55 -2.12
C GLU A 325 -2.99 27.85 -3.41
N TYR A 326 -2.80 28.58 -4.50
CA TYR A 326 -2.28 28.03 -5.75
C TYR A 326 -0.87 27.50 -5.57
N GLN A 327 0.01 28.30 -4.95
CA GLN A 327 1.41 27.91 -4.73
C GLN A 327 1.53 26.68 -3.84
N LYS A 328 0.70 26.56 -2.81
CA LYS A 328 0.63 25.37 -1.95
C LYS A 328 0.18 24.14 -2.74
N ALA A 329 -0.91 24.25 -3.49
CA ALA A 329 -1.46 23.15 -4.28
C ALA A 329 -0.52 22.67 -5.38
N TRP A 330 0.07 23.62 -6.11
CA TRP A 330 1.07 23.36 -7.13
C TRP A 330 2.28 22.62 -6.58
N LYS A 331 2.90 23.14 -5.52
CA LYS A 331 4.08 22.52 -4.89
C LYS A 331 3.78 21.11 -4.41
N LEU A 332 2.60 20.88 -3.84
CA LEU A 332 2.17 19.55 -3.40
C LEU A 332 2.05 18.60 -4.59
N VAL A 333 1.23 18.93 -5.60
CA VAL A 333 1.00 18.06 -6.76
C VAL A 333 2.30 17.75 -7.50
N CYS A 334 3.14 18.75 -7.74
CA CYS A 334 4.43 18.53 -8.38
C CYS A 334 5.38 17.67 -7.52
N ARG A 335 5.39 17.83 -6.18
CA ARG A 335 6.18 16.97 -5.28
C ARG A 335 5.71 15.51 -5.33
N LEU A 336 4.40 15.27 -5.38
CA LEU A 336 3.85 13.93 -5.48
C LEU A 336 4.25 13.28 -6.81
N LEU A 337 3.97 13.95 -7.92
CA LEU A 337 4.21 13.42 -9.27
C LEU A 337 5.70 13.20 -9.56
N SER A 338 6.59 14.08 -9.11
CA SER A 338 8.02 14.03 -9.46
C SER A 338 8.89 13.18 -8.53
N LYS A 339 8.46 12.92 -7.30
CA LYS A 339 9.34 12.34 -6.26
C LYS A 339 8.71 11.23 -5.41
N SER A 340 7.41 10.97 -5.51
CA SER A 340 6.77 9.88 -4.76
C SER A 340 6.55 8.66 -5.63
N SER A 341 6.62 7.46 -5.07
CA SER A 341 6.22 6.25 -5.79
C SER A 341 4.70 6.07 -5.75
N ILE A 342 4.12 6.31 -4.56
CA ILE A 342 2.71 6.12 -4.22
C ILE A 342 2.26 7.28 -3.31
N GLN A 343 0.97 7.59 -3.31
CA GLN A 343 0.33 8.26 -2.17
C GLN A 343 -0.73 7.35 -1.57
N LYS A 344 -0.48 6.89 -0.35
CA LYS A 344 -1.47 6.16 0.44
C LYS A 344 -2.47 7.16 0.98
N ILE A 345 -3.73 6.98 0.62
CA ILE A 345 -4.85 7.80 1.12
C ILE A 345 -5.39 7.14 2.39
N THR A 346 -5.23 7.85 3.51
CA THR A 346 -5.59 7.36 4.84
C THR A 346 -7.07 7.65 5.14
N HIS A 347 -7.75 6.71 5.80
CA HIS A 347 -9.10 6.92 6.33
C HIS A 347 -9.10 7.25 7.84
N GLY A 348 -8.25 6.57 8.62
CA GLY A 348 -8.15 6.76 10.08
C GLY A 348 -9.46 6.49 10.84
N LYS A 349 -10.40 5.75 10.22
CA LYS A 349 -11.77 5.55 10.70
C LYS A 349 -11.77 5.08 12.17
N HIS A 350 -12.42 5.85 13.04
CA HIS A 350 -12.48 5.63 14.50
C HIS A 350 -11.13 5.61 15.26
N LEU A 351 -9.98 5.79 14.61
CA LEU A 351 -8.66 5.76 15.24
C LEU A 351 -8.10 7.15 15.55
N THR A 352 -8.37 8.14 14.70
CA THR A 352 -7.81 9.48 14.79
C THR A 352 -8.83 10.54 15.18
N VAL A 353 -8.36 11.68 15.67
CA VAL A 353 -9.18 12.87 15.94
C VAL A 353 -9.59 13.53 14.62
N SER A 354 -8.61 13.82 13.75
CA SER A 354 -8.83 14.46 12.45
C SER A 354 -9.49 13.52 11.45
N THR A 355 -10.37 14.08 10.63
CA THR A 355 -10.84 13.41 9.41
C THR A 355 -9.71 13.39 8.38
N HIS A 356 -9.45 12.22 7.79
CA HIS A 356 -8.45 12.07 6.73
C HIS A 356 -9.06 12.13 5.34
N LEU A 357 -8.22 12.34 4.33
CA LEU A 357 -8.63 12.54 2.94
C LEU A 357 -9.54 11.43 2.40
N GLY A 358 -9.30 10.16 2.77
CA GLY A 358 -10.15 9.05 2.32
C GLY A 358 -11.59 9.20 2.76
N ALA A 359 -11.84 9.53 4.04
CA ALA A 359 -13.18 9.76 4.55
C ALA A 359 -13.83 11.01 3.91
N LEU A 360 -13.05 12.07 3.67
CA LEU A 360 -13.55 13.27 2.99
C LEU A 360 -13.96 12.98 1.54
N TRP A 361 -13.22 12.13 0.81
CA TRP A 361 -13.60 11.73 -0.54
C TRP A 361 -14.76 10.74 -0.58
N ASP A 362 -14.88 9.85 0.40
CA ASP A 362 -16.08 9.00 0.55
C ASP A 362 -17.35 9.83 0.69
N GLU A 363 -17.28 10.95 1.41
CA GLU A 363 -18.41 11.87 1.63
C GLU A 363 -18.63 12.87 0.48
N ASN A 364 -17.67 13.01 -0.42
CA ASN A 364 -17.67 14.02 -1.49
C ASN A 364 -17.23 13.42 -2.84
N GLU A 365 -18.04 12.47 -3.35
CA GLU A 365 -17.76 11.76 -4.61
C GLU A 365 -17.46 12.73 -5.78
N GLY A 366 -16.45 12.38 -6.58
CA GLY A 366 -16.00 13.16 -7.74
C GLY A 366 -15.05 14.32 -7.43
N LYS A 367 -14.78 14.62 -6.15
CA LYS A 367 -13.86 15.70 -5.78
C LYS A 367 -12.38 15.40 -6.03
N ASP A 368 -12.02 14.13 -6.15
CA ASP A 368 -10.67 13.71 -6.55
C ASP A 368 -10.40 13.90 -8.06
N VAL A 369 -11.43 14.22 -8.87
CA VAL A 369 -11.36 14.44 -10.32
C VAL A 369 -12.10 15.71 -10.76
N GLU A 370 -12.36 16.65 -9.84
CA GLU A 370 -13.17 17.82 -10.16
C GLU A 370 -12.50 18.69 -11.23
N ALA A 371 -13.18 18.91 -12.35
CA ALA A 371 -12.64 19.63 -13.49
C ALA A 371 -12.15 21.04 -13.13
N GLY A 372 -10.91 21.37 -13.46
CA GLY A 372 -10.21 22.61 -13.13
C GLY A 372 -9.75 22.73 -11.67
N SER A 373 -9.59 21.61 -10.96
CA SER A 373 -8.96 21.55 -9.63
C SER A 373 -7.56 20.94 -9.71
N PHE A 374 -6.75 21.11 -8.66
CA PHE A 374 -5.47 20.41 -8.55
C PHE A 374 -5.61 18.89 -8.36
N ALA A 375 -6.77 18.39 -7.94
CA ALA A 375 -7.07 16.97 -7.92
C ALA A 375 -7.09 16.38 -9.34
N GLU A 376 -7.72 17.09 -10.31
CA GLU A 376 -7.68 16.71 -11.72
C GLU A 376 -6.24 16.71 -12.27
N VAL A 377 -5.43 17.72 -11.91
CA VAL A 377 -4.00 17.78 -12.31
C VAL A 377 -3.24 16.56 -11.80
N LEU A 378 -3.45 16.19 -10.53
CA LEU A 378 -2.81 15.02 -9.93
C LEU A 378 -3.17 13.74 -10.69
N ARG A 379 -4.46 13.54 -10.98
CA ARG A 379 -4.99 12.38 -11.71
C ARG A 379 -4.46 12.29 -13.13
N TYR A 380 -4.46 13.41 -13.86
CA TYR A 380 -3.87 13.48 -15.18
C TYR A 380 -2.39 13.09 -15.14
N GLY A 381 -1.64 13.67 -14.20
CA GLY A 381 -0.22 13.40 -14.02
C GLY A 381 0.12 11.94 -13.70
N CYS A 382 -0.72 11.21 -12.95
CA CYS A 382 -0.50 9.80 -12.64
C CYS A 382 -0.31 8.92 -13.88
N THR A 383 -1.02 9.23 -14.97
CA THR A 383 -1.04 8.41 -16.19
C THR A 383 -0.29 9.04 -17.35
N HIS A 384 -0.06 10.35 -17.32
CA HIS A 384 0.58 11.09 -18.42
C HIS A 384 2.01 11.56 -18.10
N PHE A 385 2.46 11.49 -16.85
CA PHE A 385 3.84 11.81 -16.50
C PHE A 385 4.58 10.58 -15.99
N GLU A 386 5.80 10.43 -16.46
CA GLU A 386 6.72 9.42 -15.96
C GLU A 386 7.94 10.11 -15.32
N GLN A 387 8.34 9.61 -14.17
CA GLN A 387 9.51 10.12 -13.45
C GLN A 387 10.80 9.70 -14.13
N THR A 388 11.72 10.65 -14.32
CA THR A 388 13.04 10.39 -14.93
C THR A 388 14.05 9.77 -13.96
N ARG A 389 13.79 9.85 -12.65
CA ARG A 389 14.65 9.24 -11.63
C ARG A 389 14.71 7.73 -11.82
N THR A 390 15.88 7.13 -11.60
CA THR A 390 16.08 5.67 -11.70
C THR A 390 15.84 4.96 -10.36
N GLU A 391 16.12 5.63 -9.24
CA GLU A 391 16.04 5.08 -7.90
C GLU A 391 14.94 5.73 -7.06
N ILE A 392 14.43 4.96 -6.09
CA ILE A 392 13.57 5.46 -5.01
C ILE A 392 14.38 5.76 -3.75
N VAL A 393 13.80 6.47 -2.78
CA VAL A 393 14.43 6.75 -1.48
C VAL A 393 14.51 5.45 -0.68
N ARG A 394 15.68 4.80 -0.74
CA ARG A 394 15.99 3.55 -0.04
C ARG A 394 16.17 3.80 1.47
N MET A 395 15.83 2.78 2.25
CA MET A 395 16.24 2.65 3.65
C MET A 395 17.00 1.34 3.85
N GLU A 396 17.91 1.32 4.81
CA GLU A 396 18.58 0.10 5.23
C GLU A 396 17.68 -0.69 6.19
N ALA A 397 17.64 -2.01 5.99
CA ALA A 397 17.03 -2.93 6.94
C ALA A 397 17.93 -3.05 8.19
N LYS A 398 17.74 -2.15 9.15
CA LYS A 398 18.61 -2.09 10.36
C LYS A 398 18.42 -3.33 11.22
N PRO A 399 19.50 -3.87 11.83
CA PRO A 399 19.36 -4.93 12.83
C PRO A 399 18.54 -4.44 14.02
N PHE A 400 17.76 -5.35 14.61
CA PHE A 400 17.11 -5.07 15.89
C PHE A 400 18.17 -5.06 17.01
N LYS A 401 18.01 -4.19 18.01
CA LYS A 401 19.01 -4.02 19.09
C LYS A 401 19.14 -5.25 19.98
N GLU A 402 18.02 -5.89 20.28
CA GLU A 402 17.93 -7.07 21.15
C GLU A 402 17.19 -8.19 20.41
N LEU A 403 17.95 -9.22 20.00
CA LEU A 403 17.37 -10.38 19.36
C LEU A 403 16.78 -11.35 20.39
N MET A 404 15.75 -12.08 19.99
CA MET A 404 15.12 -13.15 20.76
C MET A 404 15.58 -14.52 20.25
N ASP A 405 16.16 -15.33 21.12
CA ASP A 405 16.44 -16.76 20.86
C ASP A 405 15.18 -17.60 21.08
N LYS A 406 14.17 -17.33 20.25
CA LYS A 406 12.81 -17.89 20.35
C LYS A 406 12.34 -18.34 18.98
N GLY A 407 11.65 -19.48 18.92
CA GLY A 407 10.92 -19.88 17.71
C GLY A 407 9.80 -18.92 17.33
N VAL A 408 9.33 -18.97 16.07
CA VAL A 408 8.23 -18.12 15.56
C VAL A 408 7.01 -18.15 16.49
N PHE A 409 6.61 -19.34 16.94
CA PHE A 409 5.47 -19.57 17.83
C PHE A 409 5.85 -19.85 19.29
N GLU A 410 7.06 -19.48 19.70
CA GLU A 410 7.53 -19.62 21.09
C GLU A 410 7.39 -18.28 21.86
N PRO A 411 6.59 -18.23 22.93
CA PRO A 411 6.44 -17.04 23.78
C PRO A 411 7.73 -16.52 24.41
#